data_AF-A0A3D0RWS5-F1
#
_entry.id   AF-A0A3D0RWS5-F1
#
_cell.length_a   1.000
_cell.length_b   1.000
_cell.length_c   1.000
_cell.angle_alpha   90.00
_cell.angle_beta   90.00
_cell.angle_gamma   90.00
#
_symmetry.space_group_name_H-M   'P 1'
#
loop_
_entity.id
_entity.type
_entity.pdbx_description
1 polymer ?
#
loop_
_entity_poly.entity_id
_entity_poly.type
_entity_poly.pdbx_seq_one_letter_code
_entity_poly.pdbx_strand_id
1 'polypeptide(L)' 'GLSIEFILELFASGGTKEEILKTYPQLTAEAIEEAIRYAAQSVKNEILLDVKVTA' A
#
# COMPACT_ATOMS: atom_id res chain seq x y z
N GLY A 1 12.08 -5.29 -9.67
CA GLY A 1 11.28 -4.88 -8.49
C GLY A 1 9.84 -4.77 -8.92
N LEU A 2 8.91 -4.99 -7.99
CA LEU A 2 7.49 -4.73 -8.23
C LEU A 2 7.20 -3.25 -7.92
N SER A 3 6.15 -2.69 -8.53
CA SER A 3 5.69 -1.35 -8.18
C SER A 3 5.02 -1.36 -6.80
N ILE A 4 5.00 -0.20 -6.13
CA ILE A 4 4.32 -0.03 -4.84
C ILE A 4 2.81 -0.24 -5.01
N GLU A 5 2.24 0.31 -6.08
CA GLU A 5 0.83 0.11 -6.46
C GLU A 5 0.46 -1.37 -6.52
N PHE A 6 1.25 -2.19 -7.23
CA PHE A 6 0.97 -3.62 -7.36
C PHE A 6 1.05 -4.34 -6.02
N ILE A 7 2.02 -3.98 -5.15
CA ILE A 7 2.09 -4.53 -3.79
C ILE A 7 0.80 -4.22 -3.02
N LEU A 8 0.27 -3.00 -3.13
CA LEU A 8 -0.98 -2.62 -2.48
C LEU A 8 -2.19 -3.36 -3.05
N GLU A 9 -2.25 -3.59 -4.36
CA GLU A 9 -3.32 -4.38 -5.00
C GLU A 9 -3.35 -5.82 -4.48
N LEU A 10 -2.19 -6.44 -4.26
CA LEU A 10 -2.12 -7.77 -3.66
C LEU A 10 -2.76 -7.80 -2.26
N PHE A 11 -2.46 -6.82 -1.41
CA PHE A 11 -3.11 -6.70 -0.09
C PHE A 11 -4.60 -6.37 -0.21
N ALA A 12 -4.99 -5.47 -1.12
CA ALA A 12 -6.38 -5.08 -1.34
C ALA A 12 -7.24 -6.27 -1.84
N SER A 13 -6.63 -7.22 -2.55
CA SER A 13 -7.28 -8.46 -3.00
C SER A 13 -7.47 -9.50 -1.88
N GLY A 14 -6.96 -9.22 -0.67
CA GLY A 14 -7.00 -10.14 0.48
C GLY A 14 -5.74 -10.97 0.67
N GLY A 15 -4.69 -10.72 -0.12
CA GLY A 15 -3.41 -11.43 0.02
C GLY A 15 -2.72 -11.11 1.34
N THR A 16 -2.22 -12.15 2.00
CA THR A 16 -1.41 -12.01 3.22
C THR A 16 0.07 -11.78 2.91
N LYS A 17 0.83 -11.23 3.86
CA LYS A 17 2.28 -11.00 3.70
C LYS A 17 3.01 -12.31 3.41
N GLU A 18 2.63 -13.39 4.10
CA GLU A 18 3.19 -14.73 3.96
C GLU A 18 2.96 -15.30 2.55
N GLU A 19 1.74 -15.17 2.02
CA GLU A 19 1.40 -15.62 0.67
C GLU A 19 2.13 -14.82 -0.41
N ILE A 20 2.26 -13.50 -0.22
CA ILE A 20 2.98 -12.63 -1.15
C ILE A 20 4.47 -13.02 -1.19
N LEU A 21 5.11 -13.22 -0.04
CA LEU A 21 6.52 -13.64 0.03
C LEU A 21 6.75 -15.03 -0.57
N LYS A 22 5.78 -15.94 -0.41
CA LYS A 22 5.84 -17.27 -1.03
C LYS A 22 5.68 -17.20 -2.55
N THR A 23 4.79 -16.35 -3.04
CA THR A 23 4.48 -16.20 -4.48
C THR A 23 5.57 -15.42 -5.22
N TYR A 24 6.20 -14.46 -4.54
CA TYR A 24 7.23 -13.59 -5.09
C TYR A 24 8.53 -13.69 -4.26
N PRO A 25 9.34 -14.76 -4.42
CA PRO A 25 10.54 -15.00 -3.61
C PRO A 25 11.63 -13.91 -3.73
N GLN A 26 11.54 -13.06 -4.76
CA GLN A 26 12.41 -11.90 -4.94
C GLN A 26 12.07 -10.73 -4.00
N LEU A 27 10.92 -10.75 -3.33
CA LEU A 27 10.56 -9.76 -2.32
C LEU A 27 11.11 -10.18 -0.96
N THR A 28 11.51 -9.19 -0.17
CA THR A 28 11.79 -9.37 1.25
C THR A 28 10.67 -8.75 2.07
N ALA A 29 10.55 -9.18 3.33
CA ALA A 29 9.57 -8.61 4.25
C ALA A 29 9.79 -7.10 4.43
N GLU A 30 11.05 -6.68 4.51
CA GLU A 30 11.44 -5.28 4.66
C GLU A 30 11.02 -4.45 3.45
N ALA A 31 11.18 -4.98 2.23
CA ALA A 31 10.77 -4.28 1.01
C ALA A 31 9.25 -4.06 0.96
N ILE A 32 8.46 -5.04 1.42
CA ILE A 32 7.01 -4.92 1.54
C ILE A 32 6.64 -3.84 2.57
N GLU A 33 7.27 -3.88 3.75
CA GLU A 33 6.98 -2.95 4.83
C GLU A 33 7.34 -1.50 4.45
N GLU A 34 8.46 -1.30 3.76
CA GLU A 34 8.85 0.02 3.25
C GLU A 34 7.94 0.51 2.13
N ALA A 35 7.45 -0.36 1.24
CA ALA A 35 6.46 0.00 0.23
C ALA A 35 5.15 0.48 0.87
N ILE A 36 4.65 -0.23 1.89
CA ILE A 36 3.44 0.15 2.62
C ILE A 36 3.66 1.48 3.37
N ARG A 37 4.81 1.63 4.05
CA ARG A 37 5.15 2.87 4.78
C ARG A 37 5.21 4.06 3.84
N TYR A 38 5.84 3.90 2.68
CA TYR A 38 5.90 4.93 1.64
C TYR A 38 4.49 5.31 1.19
N ALA A 39 3.65 4.34 0.83
CA ALA A 39 2.27 4.60 0.42
C ALA A 39 1.46 5.35 1.48
N ALA A 40 1.58 4.94 2.74
CA ALA A 40 0.92 5.62 3.87
C ALA A 40 1.42 7.07 4.06
N GLN A 41 2.72 7.33 3.83
CA GLN A 41 3.26 8.69 3.87
C GLN A 41 2.78 9.54 2.69
N SER A 42 2.63 8.96 1.49
CA SER A 42 2.15 9.65 0.30
C SER A 42 0.73 10.18 0.44
N VAL A 43 -0.14 9.46 1.18
CA VAL A 43 -1.52 9.90 1.45
C VAL A 43 -1.64 10.82 2.66
N LYS A 44 -0.59 10.95 3.48
CA LYS A 44 -0.61 11.73 4.73
C LYS A 44 -0.79 13.24 4.52
N ASN A 45 -0.63 13.74 3.30
CA ASN A 45 -0.86 15.14 2.92
C ASN A 45 -2.23 15.39 2.28
N GLU A 46 -3.24 14.56 2.60
CA GLU A 46 -4.60 14.83 2.16
C GLU A 46 -5.07 16.20 2.69
N ILE A 47 -5.16 17.18 1.79
CA ILE A 47 -5.87 18.43 2.05
C ILE A 47 -7.33 18.02 2.20
N LEU A 48 -7.78 17.87 3.44
CA LEU A 48 -9.20 17.72 3.76
C LEU A 48 -9.89 19.02 3.33
N LEU A 49 -10.47 19.03 2.11
CA LEU A 49 -11.39 20.07 1.71
C LEU A 49 -12.68 19.82 2.49
N ASP A 50 -12.84 20.55 3.59
CA ASP A 50 -14.07 20.59 4.36
C ASP A 50 -15.12 21.36 3.53
N VAL A 51 -15.66 20.68 2.51
CA VAL A 51 -16.73 21.24 1.68
C VAL A 51 -18.00 21.13 2.51
N LYS A 52 -18.38 22.24 3.15
CA LYS A 52 -19.71 22.38 3.74
C LYS A 52 -20.76 22.14 2.64
N VAL A 53 -21.39 20.97 2.70
CA VAL A 53 -22.61 20.70 1.94
C VAL A 53 -23.72 21.51 2.60
N THR A 54 -24.01 22.69 2.05
CA THR A 54 -25.24 23.41 2.38
C THR A 54 -26.40 22.70 1.69
N ALA A 55 -27.32 22.17 2.51
CA ALA A 55 -28.63 21.67 2.08
C ALA A 55 -29.56 22.79 1.62
#